data_AF-A0ABD0Z5U8-F1
#
_entry.id   AF-A0ABD0Z5U8-F1
#
_cell.length_a   1.000
_cell.length_b   1.000
_cell.length_c   1.000
_cell.angle_alpha   90.00
_cell.angle_beta   90.00
_cell.angle_gamma   90.00
#
_symmetry.space_group_name_H-M   'P 1'
#
loop_
_entity.id
_entity.type
_entity.pdbx_description
1 polymer ?
#
loop_
_entity_poly.entity_id
_entity_poly.type
_entity_poly.pdbx_seq_one_letter_code
_entity_poly.pdbx_strand_id
1 'polypeptide(L)'
;MRTFAGVEDEDKWLAEGIAGIQHNAFFMHRALDANNLREVLKYSVLMLSELRTSKLSPQKYYDLYMRAFDQLRQLEIFLQG
;
A
#
# COMPACT_ATOMS: atom_id res chain seq x y z
N MET A 1 1.01 -22.88 -20.00
CA MET A 1 1.30 -23.50 -18.71
C MET A 1 2.17 -22.51 -17.93
N ARG A 2 1.65 -21.83 -16.91
CA ARG A 2 2.46 -20.93 -16.07
C ARG A 2 3.43 -21.81 -15.28
N THR A 3 4.73 -21.65 -15.50
CA THR A 3 5.77 -22.40 -14.77
C THR A 3 5.81 -21.94 -13.31
N PHE A 4 6.16 -22.84 -12.39
CA PHE A 4 6.25 -22.56 -10.94
C PHE A 4 7.08 -21.30 -10.62
N ALA A 5 8.15 -21.04 -11.40
CA ALA A 5 8.96 -19.83 -11.30
C ALA A 5 8.15 -18.52 -11.41
N GLY A 6 7.17 -18.45 -12.31
CA GLY A 6 6.34 -17.24 -12.48
C GLY A 6 5.36 -17.01 -11.32
N VAL A 7 5.05 -18.04 -10.54
CA VAL A 7 4.21 -17.92 -9.33
C VAL A 7 5.05 -17.41 -8.16
N GLU A 8 6.25 -17.94 -7.98
CA GLU A 8 7.21 -17.49 -6.95
C GLU A 8 7.60 -16.01 -7.15
N ASP A 9 7.81 -15.59 -8.39
CA ASP A 9 8.07 -14.19 -8.73
C ASP A 9 6.91 -13.28 -8.34
N GLU A 10 5.66 -13.70 -8.58
CA GLU A 10 4.48 -12.93 -8.17
C GLU A 10 4.32 -12.85 -6.65
N ASP A 11 4.62 -13.92 -5.90
CA ASP A 11 4.57 -13.90 -4.44
C ASP A 11 5.62 -12.94 -3.86
N LYS A 12 6.82 -12.95 -4.44
CA LYS A 12 7.87 -12.00 -4.08
C LYS A 12 7.45 -10.55 -4.34
N TRP A 13 6.92 -10.23 -5.52
CA TRP A 13 6.48 -8.88 -5.84
C TRP A 13 5.30 -8.43 -4.98
N LEU A 14 4.39 -9.35 -4.63
CA LEU A 14 3.31 -9.05 -3.70
C LEU A 14 3.87 -8.71 -2.31
N ALA A 15 4.81 -9.51 -1.80
CA ALA A 15 5.44 -9.25 -0.50
C ALA A 15 6.18 -7.90 -0.47
N GLU A 16 6.91 -7.56 -1.54
CA GLU A 16 7.58 -6.26 -1.68
C GLU A 16 6.58 -5.10 -1.64
N GLY A 17 5.48 -5.17 -2.39
CA GLY A 17 4.45 -4.13 -2.40
C GLY A 17 3.73 -4.01 -1.05
N ILE A 18 3.46 -5.12 -0.38
CA ILE A 18 2.87 -5.12 0.97
C ILE A 18 3.81 -4.44 1.97
N ALA A 19 5.11 -4.75 1.91
CA ALA A 19 6.10 -4.12 2.77
C ALA A 19 6.18 -2.60 2.52
N GLY A 20 6.13 -2.17 1.26
CA GLY A 20 6.07 -0.75 0.88
C GLY A 20 4.82 -0.04 1.43
N ILE A 21 3.64 -0.68 1.35
CA ILE A 21 2.41 -0.16 1.95
C ILE A 21 2.56 -0.02 3.47
N GLN A 22 2.99 -1.07 4.16
CA GLN A 22 3.12 -1.08 5.61
C GLN A 22 4.12 -0.02 6.10
N HIS A 23 5.26 0.12 5.41
CA HIS A 23 6.27 1.11 5.73
C HIS A 23 5.72 2.54 5.65
N ASN A 24 5.10 2.89 4.53
CA ASN A 24 4.56 4.24 4.34
C ASN A 24 3.35 4.50 5.24
N ALA A 25 2.49 3.51 5.46
CA ALA A 25 1.36 3.62 6.39
C ALA A 25 1.82 3.92 7.82
N PHE A 26 2.89 3.29 8.30
CA PHE A 26 3.46 3.58 9.62
C PHE A 26 3.83 5.06 9.77
N PHE A 27 4.50 5.65 8.78
CA PHE A 27 4.87 7.06 8.82
C PHE A 27 3.66 8.00 8.61
N MET A 28 2.67 7.59 7.83
CA MET A 28 1.39 8.29 7.70
C MET A 28 0.69 8.39 9.07
N HIS A 29 0.55 7.29 9.80
CA HIS A 29 -0.05 7.26 11.14
C HIS A 29 0.69 8.17 12.13
N ARG A 30 2.02 8.08 12.16
CA ARG A 30 2.83 8.98 13.00
C ARG A 30 2.65 10.46 12.65
N ALA A 31 2.44 10.78 11.37
CA ALA A 31 2.17 12.15 10.93
C ALA A 31 0.74 12.60 11.28
N LEU A 32 -0.23 11.68 11.29
CA LEU A 32 -1.60 11.92 11.78
C LEU A 32 -1.57 12.28 13.27
N ASP A 33 -0.88 11.47 14.08
CA ASP A 33 -0.72 11.71 15.54
C ASP A 33 -0.06 13.07 15.83
N ALA A 34 0.82 13.53 14.94
CA ALA A 34 1.52 14.82 15.04
C ALA A 34 0.76 15.98 14.37
N ASN A 35 -0.45 15.74 13.84
CA ASN A 35 -1.25 16.71 13.08
C ASN A 35 -0.47 17.40 11.93
N ASN A 36 0.43 16.65 11.26
CA ASN A 36 1.28 17.16 10.19
C ASN A 36 0.73 16.74 8.82
N LEU A 37 -0.26 17.50 8.32
CA LEU A 37 -0.97 17.19 7.08
C LEU A 37 -0.05 17.03 5.86
N ARG A 38 1.05 17.80 5.77
CA ARG A 38 2.01 17.69 4.66
C ARG A 38 2.65 16.31 4.62
N GLU A 39 3.14 15.82 5.76
CA GLU A 39 3.77 14.50 5.84
C GLU A 39 2.73 13.39 5.68
N VAL A 40 1.51 13.56 6.20
CA VAL A 40 0.39 12.63 5.96
C VAL A 40 0.20 12.43 4.46
N LEU A 41 -0.04 13.51 3.70
CA LEU A 41 -0.25 13.44 2.26
C LEU A 41 0.94 12.83 1.51
N LYS A 42 2.17 13.18 1.90
CA LYS A 42 3.39 12.61 1.32
C LYS A 42 3.43 11.09 1.48
N TYR A 43 3.23 10.58 2.70
CA TYR A 43 3.28 9.13 2.93
C TYR A 43 2.08 8.40 2.32
N SER A 44 0.90 9.03 2.26
CA SER A 44 -0.24 8.46 1.53
C SER A 44 0.05 8.30 0.03
N VAL A 45 0.68 9.31 -0.61
CA VAL A 45 1.08 9.22 -2.02
C VAL A 45 2.15 8.16 -2.25
N LEU A 46 3.15 8.06 -1.38
CA LEU A 46 4.18 7.03 -1.46
C LEU A 46 3.59 5.61 -1.30
N MET A 47 2.68 5.42 -0.36
CA MET A 47 1.93 4.17 -0.17
C MET A 47 1.14 3.79 -1.43
N LEU A 48 0.40 4.73 -2.02
CA LEU A 48 -0.38 4.49 -3.23
C LEU A 48 0.50 4.20 -4.45
N SER A 49 1.77 4.59 -4.40
CA SER A 49 2.70 4.38 -5.50
C SER A 49 2.99 2.89 -5.75
N GLU A 50 2.79 2.03 -4.75
CA GLU A 50 2.91 0.57 -4.84
C GLU A 50 1.85 -0.06 -5.77
N LEU A 51 0.69 0.60 -5.91
CA LEU A 51 -0.39 0.15 -6.80
C LEU A 51 -0.08 0.37 -8.29
N ARG A 52 1.03 1.03 -8.64
CA ARG A 52 1.43 1.22 -10.05
C ARG A 52 2.07 -0.03 -10.67
N THR A 53 2.21 -1.11 -9.91
CA THR A 53 2.80 -2.36 -10.40
C THR A 53 1.92 -3.03 -11.46
N SER A 54 2.53 -3.50 -12.54
CA SER A 54 1.88 -4.33 -13.58
C SER A 54 2.28 -5.81 -13.49
N LYS A 55 2.96 -6.21 -12.41
CA LYS A 55 3.59 -7.52 -12.28
C LYS A 55 2.69 -8.59 -11.64
N LEU A 56 1.58 -8.17 -11.03
CA LEU A 56 0.69 -9.05 -10.28
C LEU A 56 -0.47 -9.53 -11.13
N SER A 57 -0.89 -10.77 -10.92
CA SER A 57 -2.20 -11.25 -11.38
C SER A 57 -3.33 -10.44 -10.73
N PRO A 58 -4.54 -10.40 -11.35
CA PRO A 58 -5.68 -9.65 -10.82
C PRO A 58 -6.01 -9.98 -9.35
N GLN A 59 -5.89 -11.25 -8.96
CA GLN A 59 -6.14 -11.69 -7.58
C GLN A 59 -5.13 -11.07 -6.61
N LYS A 60 -3.84 -11.18 -6.89
CA LYS A 60 -2.79 -10.62 -6.01
C LYS A 60 -2.80 -9.09 -6.01
N TYR A 61 -3.13 -8.47 -7.14
CA TYR A 61 -3.32 -7.02 -7.20
C TYR A 61 -4.49 -6.59 -6.31
N TYR A 62 -5.59 -7.34 -6.30
CA TYR A 62 -6.72 -7.06 -5.39
C TYR A 62 -6.30 -7.16 -3.93
N ASP A 63 -5.50 -8.17 -3.55
CA ASP A 63 -4.98 -8.28 -2.19
C ASP A 63 -4.10 -7.08 -1.79
N LEU A 64 -3.26 -6.59 -2.71
CA LEU A 64 -2.44 -5.39 -2.52
C LEU A 64 -3.31 -4.13 -2.39
N TYR A 65 -4.31 -4.00 -3.27
CA TYR A 65 -5.27 -2.89 -3.27
C TYR A 65 -6.04 -2.81 -1.96
N MET A 66 -6.58 -3.92 -1.46
CA MET A 66 -7.37 -3.94 -0.21
C MET A 66 -6.56 -3.45 0.97
N ARG A 67 -5.27 -3.82 1.04
CA ARG A 67 -4.37 -3.33 2.10
C ARG A 67 -4.14 -1.82 2.02
N ALA A 68 -3.95 -1.26 0.82
CA ALA A 68 -3.82 0.19 0.65
C ALA A 68 -5.14 0.92 0.98
N PHE A 69 -6.27 0.36 0.55
CA PHE A 69 -7.61 0.88 0.80
C PHE A 69 -7.92 0.99 2.30
N ASP A 70 -7.62 -0.05 3.08
CA ASP A 70 -7.83 -0.06 4.53
C ASP A 70 -7.05 1.07 5.24
N GLN A 71 -5.85 1.40 4.75
CA GLN A 71 -5.06 2.52 5.28
C GLN A 71 -5.63 3.88 4.86
N LEU A 72 -6.10 4.02 3.62
CA LEU A 72 -6.76 5.25 3.17
C LEU A 72 -8.03 5.56 3.97
N ARG A 73 -8.75 4.53 4.43
CA ARG A 73 -9.91 4.72 5.32
C ARG A 73 -9.52 5.41 6.63
N GLN A 74 -8.33 5.18 7.16
CA GLN A 74 -7.85 5.87 8.36
C GLN A 74 -7.60 7.36 8.09
N LEU A 75 -7.05 7.68 6.91
CA LEU A 75 -6.91 9.07 6.47
C LEU A 75 -8.28 9.75 6.30
N GLU A 76 -9.25 9.07 5.68
CA GLU A 76 -10.61 9.59 5.52
C GLU A 76 -11.23 9.96 6.87
N ILE A 77 -11.16 9.06 7.86
CA ILE A 77 -11.69 9.28 9.21
C ILE A 77 -11.04 10.51 9.85
N PHE A 78 -9.73 10.68 9.69
CA PHE A 78 -9.02 11.85 10.22
C PHE A 78 -9.48 13.17 9.56
N LEU A 79 -9.72 13.18 8.25
CA LEU A 79 -10.17 14.38 7.53
C LEU A 79 -11.64 14.74 7.81
N GLN A 80 -12.42 13.80 8.34
CA GLN A 80 -13.82 14.00 8.73
C GLN A 80 -14.00 14.54 10.15
N GLY A 81 -12.95 14.48 10.99
CA GLY A 81 -12.93 15.02 12.36
C GLY A 81 -12.49 16.48 12.40
#